data_AF-A0A1M8A524-F1
#
_entry.id   AF-A0A1M8A524-F1
#
_cell.length_a   1.000
_cell.length_b   1.000
_cell.length_c   1.000
_cell.angle_alpha   90.00
_cell.angle_beta   90.00
_cell.angle_gamma   90.00
#
_symmetry.space_group_name_H-M   'P 1'
#
loop_
_entity.id
_entity.type
_entity.pdbx_description
1 polymer ?
#
loop_
_entity_poly.entity_id
_entity_poly.type
_entity_poly.pdbx_seq_one_letter_code
_entity_poly.pdbx_strand_id
1 'polypeptide(L)'
;MTDAINFHDASIDEILSLDRIRATLQRMEETIVFRLIERTQYAHNPLVYQEGAFAELRDKEGWSGSWLTWVIKETESSYAKLGRWLAPDEHPFTPMDQLPPPLLTPQDYPSILHPHHVNVSHEILDFYTSDVVPVITNRMHRSTDDRQYGSAAVCDTEALSAISRRIYFGMFVSESKFRADPGAFIPHIQSRNTEALAGLITKPAVEQVLLQRVGQKAEVYGQNLDPVTHGNANLRKIQSQDIVRLYQEYIIPLTKKVEVDYLLERLDGLSQEDIKQLVHS
;
A
#
# COMPACT_ATOMS: atom_id res chain seq x y z
N MET A 1 -2.30 23.19 1.79
CA MET A 1 -2.64 21.75 1.79
C MET A 1 -2.91 21.37 0.35
N THR A 2 -2.26 20.35 -0.18
CA THR A 2 -2.61 19.79 -1.49
C THR A 2 -3.82 18.89 -1.26
N ASP A 3 -4.91 19.17 -1.97
CA ASP A 3 -6.13 18.37 -1.94
C ASP A 3 -5.86 16.97 -2.51
N ALA A 4 -6.78 16.02 -2.24
CA ALA A 4 -6.72 14.71 -2.88
C ALA A 4 -6.76 14.85 -4.40
N ILE A 5 -6.08 13.95 -5.12
CA ILE A 5 -6.14 13.92 -6.59
C ILE A 5 -7.60 13.65 -6.98
N ASN A 6 -8.22 14.61 -7.65
CA ASN A 6 -9.51 14.41 -8.29
C ASN A 6 -9.27 13.84 -9.68
N PHE A 7 -9.48 12.53 -9.83
CA PHE A 7 -9.27 11.83 -11.10
C PHE A 7 -10.29 12.20 -12.19
N HIS A 8 -11.38 12.90 -11.86
CA HIS A 8 -12.40 13.33 -12.83
C HIS A 8 -12.14 14.73 -13.40
N ASP A 9 -11.53 15.62 -12.61
CA ASP A 9 -11.33 17.03 -13.01
C ASP A 9 -9.88 17.38 -13.36
N ALA A 10 -8.91 16.51 -13.07
CA ALA A 10 -7.50 16.73 -13.38
C ALA A 10 -7.11 16.10 -14.72
N SER A 11 -6.29 16.80 -15.50
CA SER A 11 -5.66 16.22 -16.70
C SER A 11 -4.68 15.10 -16.33
N ILE A 12 -4.43 14.18 -17.27
CA ILE A 12 -3.46 13.08 -17.08
C ILE A 12 -2.08 13.62 -16.67
N ASP A 13 -1.62 14.70 -17.31
CA ASP A 13 -0.31 15.29 -17.02
C ASP A 13 -0.26 15.94 -15.62
N GLU A 14 -1.37 16.48 -15.13
CA GLU A 14 -1.47 16.93 -13.75
C GLU A 14 -1.46 15.75 -12.77
N ILE A 15 -2.25 14.69 -13.03
CA ILE A 15 -2.29 13.49 -12.18
C ILE A 15 -0.90 12.86 -12.07
N LEU A 16 -0.20 12.77 -13.21
CA LEU A 16 1.13 12.18 -13.33
C LEU A 16 2.27 13.17 -13.07
N SER A 17 1.98 14.40 -12.63
CA SER A 17 3.02 15.33 -12.21
C SER A 17 3.77 14.78 -11.01
N LEU A 18 5.11 14.73 -11.10
CA LEU A 18 5.97 14.25 -10.01
C LEU A 18 5.77 15.02 -8.70
N ASP A 19 5.39 16.30 -8.76
CA ASP A 19 5.13 17.10 -7.56
C ASP A 19 3.82 16.70 -6.88
N ARG A 20 2.75 16.43 -7.65
CA ARG A 20 1.49 15.91 -7.11
C ARG A 20 1.65 14.48 -6.58
N ILE A 21 2.32 13.61 -7.33
CA ILE A 21 2.67 12.25 -6.87
C ILE A 21 3.44 12.32 -5.56
N ARG A 22 4.48 13.17 -5.46
CA ARG A 22 5.27 13.33 -4.24
C ARG A 22 4.42 13.81 -3.06
N ALA A 23 3.55 14.80 -3.29
CA ALA A 23 2.65 15.30 -2.24
C ALA A 23 1.70 14.20 -1.75
N THR A 24 1.11 13.41 -2.65
CA THR A 24 0.24 12.28 -2.32
C THR A 24 0.97 11.21 -1.51
N LEU A 25 2.17 10.80 -1.94
CA LEU A 25 3.00 9.83 -1.24
C LEU A 25 3.36 10.31 0.18
N GLN A 26 3.68 11.60 0.35
CA GLN A 26 3.97 12.18 1.66
C GLN A 26 2.77 12.16 2.60
N ARG A 27 1.54 12.33 2.09
CA ARG A 27 0.32 12.19 2.89
C ARG A 27 0.08 10.74 3.30
N MET A 28 0.31 9.79 2.40
CA MET A 28 0.19 8.36 2.70
C MET A 28 1.14 7.90 3.81
N GLU A 29 2.33 8.50 3.91
CA GLU A 29 3.26 8.26 5.03
C GLU A 29 2.61 8.53 6.40
N GLU A 30 1.86 9.62 6.51
CA GLU A 30 1.20 9.99 7.77
C GLU A 30 0.06 9.02 8.08
N THR A 31 -0.75 8.68 7.07
CA THR A 31 -1.82 7.70 7.20
C THR A 31 -1.29 6.37 7.73
N ILE A 32 -0.21 5.84 7.16
CA ILE A 32 0.38 4.56 7.59
C ILE A 32 0.84 4.65 9.05
N VAL A 33 1.55 5.71 9.43
CA VAL A 33 1.99 5.89 10.83
C VAL A 33 0.80 5.91 11.78
N PHE A 34 -0.26 6.66 11.47
CA PHE A 34 -1.44 6.71 12.32
C PHE A 34 -2.15 5.36 12.43
N ARG A 35 -2.34 4.62 11.32
CA ARG A 35 -2.98 3.29 11.37
C ARG A 35 -2.19 2.29 12.20
N LEU A 36 -0.86 2.33 12.13
CA LEU A 36 -0.01 1.46 12.94
C LEU A 36 -0.05 1.88 14.43
N ILE A 37 -0.06 3.18 14.75
CA ILE A 37 -0.28 3.66 16.12
C ILE A 37 -1.60 3.11 16.66
N GLU A 38 -2.68 3.20 15.89
CA GLU A 38 -3.99 2.65 16.30
C GLU A 38 -3.91 1.14 16.55
N ARG A 39 -3.25 0.39 15.65
CA ARG A 39 -3.07 -1.06 15.80
C ARG A 39 -2.30 -1.42 17.06
N THR A 40 -1.32 -0.62 17.48
CA THR A 40 -0.53 -0.92 18.68
C THR A 40 -1.37 -0.98 19.94
N GLN A 41 -2.57 -0.37 19.98
CA GLN A 41 -3.43 -0.38 21.17
C GLN A 41 -3.79 -1.79 21.66
N TYR A 42 -3.90 -2.73 20.73
CA TYR A 42 -4.26 -4.14 20.98
C TYR A 42 -3.03 -5.05 21.00
N ALA A 43 -3.13 -6.17 21.69
CA ALA A 43 -2.10 -7.20 21.70
C ALA A 43 -1.91 -7.84 20.31
N HIS A 44 -0.93 -8.74 20.20
CA HIS A 44 -0.67 -9.48 18.96
C HIS A 44 -1.93 -10.22 18.48
N ASN A 45 -2.65 -10.91 19.37
CA ASN A 45 -3.87 -11.65 19.05
C ASN A 45 -3.66 -12.69 17.93
N PRO A 46 -2.76 -13.66 18.10
CA PRO A 46 -2.29 -14.55 17.02
C PRO A 46 -3.41 -15.36 16.34
N LEU A 47 -4.48 -15.68 17.06
CA LEU A 47 -5.64 -16.39 16.49
C LEU A 47 -6.31 -15.62 15.34
N VAL A 48 -6.17 -14.29 15.30
CA VAL A 48 -6.70 -13.44 14.22
C VAL A 48 -6.14 -13.84 12.85
N TYR A 49 -4.87 -14.27 12.81
CA TYR A 49 -4.13 -14.56 11.58
C TYR A 49 -4.10 -16.06 11.24
N GLN A 50 -4.52 -16.93 12.15
CA GLN A 50 -4.50 -18.37 11.96
C GLN A 50 -5.77 -18.85 11.24
N GLU A 51 -5.59 -19.59 10.15
CA GLU A 51 -6.69 -20.25 9.45
C GLU A 51 -7.38 -21.29 10.34
N GLY A 52 -8.71 -21.30 10.30
CA GLY A 52 -9.51 -22.25 11.08
C GLY A 52 -9.48 -22.05 12.60
N ALA A 53 -8.86 -20.98 13.11
CA ALA A 53 -8.82 -20.68 14.54
C ALA A 53 -10.21 -20.41 15.16
N PHE A 54 -11.15 -19.93 14.35
CA PHE A 54 -12.53 -19.66 14.75
C PHE A 54 -13.48 -20.60 13.98
N ALA A 55 -14.07 -21.57 14.68
CA ALA A 55 -14.99 -22.53 14.07
C ALA A 55 -16.26 -21.85 13.52
N GLU A 56 -16.69 -20.75 14.15
CA GLU A 56 -17.86 -19.99 13.79
C GLU A 56 -17.79 -19.41 12.36
N LEU A 57 -16.59 -19.07 11.87
CA LEU A 57 -16.42 -18.60 10.49
C LEU A 57 -16.82 -19.68 9.49
N ARG A 58 -16.40 -20.92 9.73
CA ARG A 58 -16.78 -22.05 8.87
C ARG A 58 -18.26 -22.38 9.05
N ASP A 59 -18.72 -22.46 10.29
CA ASP A 59 -20.04 -22.98 10.60
C ASP A 59 -21.18 -21.99 10.28
N LYS A 60 -20.90 -20.67 10.31
CA LYS A 60 -21.90 -19.61 10.04
C LYS A 60 -21.71 -18.91 8.69
N GLU A 61 -20.46 -18.73 8.26
CA GLU A 61 -20.13 -17.96 7.05
C GLU A 61 -19.57 -18.84 5.91
N GLY A 62 -19.39 -20.14 6.14
CA GLY A 62 -18.78 -21.04 5.15
C GLY A 62 -17.32 -20.68 4.82
N TRP A 63 -16.62 -19.96 5.71
CA TRP A 63 -15.28 -19.44 5.47
C TRP A 63 -14.20 -20.27 6.16
N SER A 64 -13.17 -20.69 5.42
CA SER A 64 -12.05 -21.50 5.94
C SER A 64 -10.78 -20.70 6.24
N GLY A 65 -10.70 -19.44 5.82
CA GLY A 65 -9.54 -18.58 6.07
C GLY A 65 -9.46 -18.07 7.51
N SER A 66 -8.48 -17.21 7.75
CA SER A 66 -8.32 -16.51 9.04
C SER A 66 -9.44 -15.50 9.31
N TRP A 67 -9.53 -15.05 10.57
CA TRP A 67 -10.42 -13.94 10.94
C TRP A 67 -10.07 -12.66 10.19
N LEU A 68 -8.78 -12.35 10.05
CA LEU A 68 -8.33 -11.19 9.28
C LEU A 68 -8.82 -11.23 7.83
N THR A 69 -8.61 -12.35 7.12
CA THR A 69 -8.97 -12.42 5.69
C THR A 69 -10.48 -12.41 5.48
N TRP A 70 -11.27 -12.90 6.44
CA TRP A 70 -12.72 -12.72 6.42
C TRP A 70 -13.12 -11.24 6.57
N VAL A 71 -12.56 -10.53 7.57
CA VAL A 71 -12.84 -9.09 7.80
C VAL A 71 -12.44 -8.24 6.59
N ILE A 72 -11.30 -8.54 5.97
CA ILE A 72 -10.87 -7.89 4.72
C ILE A 72 -11.92 -8.09 3.63
N LYS A 73 -12.34 -9.33 3.36
CA LYS A 73 -13.33 -9.63 2.31
C LYS A 73 -14.66 -8.92 2.53
N GLU A 74 -15.18 -8.90 3.75
CA GLU A 74 -16.44 -8.23 4.06
C GLU A 74 -16.34 -6.70 3.91
N THR A 75 -15.22 -6.13 4.34
CA THR A 75 -14.92 -4.70 4.17
C THR A 75 -14.81 -4.34 2.70
N GLU A 76 -14.07 -5.14 1.93
CA GLU A 76 -13.86 -4.91 0.51
C GLU A 76 -15.13 -5.11 -0.31
N SER A 77 -15.98 -6.05 0.09
CA SER A 77 -17.31 -6.25 -0.51
C SER A 77 -18.22 -5.04 -0.30
N SER A 78 -18.11 -4.39 0.86
CA SER A 78 -18.82 -3.14 1.13
C SER A 78 -18.28 -1.99 0.27
N TYR A 79 -16.97 -1.89 0.08
CA TYR A 79 -16.37 -0.87 -0.77
C TYR A 79 -16.55 -1.11 -2.28
N ALA A 80 -16.65 -2.37 -2.71
CA ALA A 80 -16.95 -2.72 -4.09
C ALA A 80 -18.31 -2.16 -4.52
N LYS A 81 -19.31 -2.25 -3.65
CA LYS A 81 -20.64 -1.66 -3.85
C LYS A 81 -20.59 -0.13 -4.02
N LEU A 82 -19.58 0.54 -3.46
CA LEU A 82 -19.35 1.98 -3.61
C LEU A 82 -18.57 2.33 -4.89
N GLY A 83 -18.13 1.34 -5.66
CA GLY A 83 -17.31 1.55 -6.86
C GLY A 83 -15.82 1.79 -6.57
N ARG A 84 -15.33 1.48 -5.37
CA ARG A 84 -13.93 1.76 -4.97
C ARG A 84 -12.90 1.16 -5.92
N TRP A 85 -13.11 -0.08 -6.35
CA TRP A 85 -12.17 -0.83 -7.21
C TRP A 85 -12.18 -0.41 -8.68
N LEU A 86 -13.00 0.59 -9.03
CA LEU A 86 -12.93 1.25 -10.33
C LEU A 86 -11.86 2.36 -10.34
N ALA A 87 -11.48 2.88 -9.16
CA ALA A 87 -10.48 3.92 -9.06
C ALA A 87 -9.09 3.34 -9.40
N PRO A 88 -8.27 4.05 -10.18
CA PRO A 88 -7.01 3.53 -10.70
C PRO A 88 -5.91 3.35 -9.64
N ASP A 89 -6.10 3.90 -8.43
CA ASP A 89 -5.16 3.80 -7.32
C ASP A 89 -5.61 2.84 -6.20
N GLU A 90 -6.74 2.15 -6.36
CA GLU A 90 -7.31 1.25 -5.36
C GLU A 90 -7.24 -0.21 -5.81
N HIS A 91 -6.66 -1.08 -4.97
CA HIS A 91 -6.40 -2.48 -5.28
C HIS A 91 -6.91 -3.37 -4.14
N PRO A 92 -7.87 -4.28 -4.40
CA PRO A 92 -8.35 -5.19 -3.37
C PRO A 92 -7.37 -6.34 -3.10
N PHE A 93 -7.40 -6.86 -1.88
CA PHE A 93 -6.78 -8.14 -1.52
C PHE A 93 -7.65 -9.32 -1.96
N THR A 94 -8.98 -9.16 -1.92
CA THR A 94 -9.95 -10.15 -2.38
C THR A 94 -9.98 -10.17 -3.91
N PRO A 95 -9.96 -11.36 -4.55
CA PRO A 95 -10.13 -11.48 -5.99
C PRO A 95 -11.40 -10.78 -6.49
N MET A 96 -11.29 -10.05 -7.60
CA MET A 96 -12.38 -9.23 -8.16
C MET A 96 -13.62 -10.04 -8.51
N ASP A 97 -13.48 -11.31 -8.89
CA ASP A 97 -14.58 -12.24 -9.19
C ASP A 97 -15.36 -12.69 -7.94
N GLN A 98 -14.82 -12.46 -6.75
CA GLN A 98 -15.48 -12.72 -5.47
C GLN A 98 -16.15 -11.47 -4.87
N LEU A 99 -15.98 -10.31 -5.50
CA LEU A 99 -16.52 -9.03 -5.03
C LEU A 99 -17.81 -8.67 -5.78
N PRO A 100 -18.79 -8.05 -5.10
CA PRO A 100 -20.03 -7.63 -5.75
C PRO A 100 -19.78 -6.45 -6.69
N PRO A 101 -20.62 -6.27 -7.74
CA PRO A 101 -20.53 -5.10 -8.61
C PRO A 101 -20.92 -3.80 -7.87
N PRO A 102 -20.50 -2.63 -8.39
CA PRO A 102 -20.94 -1.33 -7.88
C PRO A 102 -22.46 -1.18 -7.93
N LEU A 103 -23.05 -0.54 -6.91
CA LEU A 103 -24.49 -0.26 -6.85
C LEU A 103 -24.90 0.96 -7.67
N LEU A 104 -24.01 1.96 -7.74
CA LEU A 104 -24.20 3.17 -8.54
C LEU A 104 -23.59 2.98 -9.92
N THR A 105 -24.11 3.71 -10.92
CA THR A 105 -23.50 3.77 -12.24
C THR A 105 -22.04 4.23 -12.10
N PRO A 106 -21.07 3.46 -12.63
CA PRO A 106 -19.66 3.85 -12.64
C PRO A 106 -19.44 5.25 -13.19
N GLN A 107 -18.55 6.01 -12.55
CA GLN A 107 -18.02 7.24 -13.16
C GLN A 107 -16.86 6.87 -14.08
N ASP A 108 -16.76 7.55 -15.22
CA ASP A 108 -15.66 7.33 -16.15
C ASP A 108 -14.35 7.86 -15.54
N TYR A 109 -13.42 6.95 -15.26
CA TYR A 109 -12.04 7.31 -14.92
C TYR A 109 -11.22 7.43 -16.20
N PRO A 110 -10.32 8.42 -16.31
CA PRO A 110 -9.39 8.49 -17.42
C PRO A 110 -8.46 7.26 -17.41
N SER A 111 -8.09 6.80 -18.60
CA SER A 111 -7.07 5.75 -18.75
C SER A 111 -5.70 6.34 -18.43
N ILE A 112 -5.30 6.26 -17.17
CA ILE A 112 -4.04 6.81 -16.66
C ILE A 112 -2.92 5.77 -16.74
N LEU A 113 -3.19 4.56 -16.24
CA LEU A 113 -2.24 3.46 -16.25
C LEU A 113 -2.51 2.56 -17.44
N HIS A 114 -1.44 2.04 -18.04
CA HIS A 114 -1.53 0.99 -19.05
C HIS A 114 -2.13 -0.28 -18.43
N PRO A 115 -2.99 -1.04 -19.15
CA PRO A 115 -3.48 -2.32 -18.65
C PRO A 115 -2.34 -3.22 -18.16
N HIS A 116 -2.50 -3.80 -16.96
CA HIS A 116 -1.47 -4.60 -16.31
C HIS A 116 -2.08 -5.68 -15.40
N HIS A 117 -1.24 -6.63 -15.00
CA HIS A 117 -1.59 -7.73 -14.10
C HIS A 117 -0.76 -7.70 -12.80
N VAL A 118 -0.08 -6.59 -12.51
CA VAL A 118 0.70 -6.40 -11.28
C VAL A 118 -0.18 -6.65 -10.04
N ASN A 119 0.21 -7.62 -9.23
CA ASN A 119 -0.42 -7.93 -7.96
C ASN A 119 0.63 -8.42 -6.96
N VAL A 120 0.74 -7.73 -5.84
CA VAL A 120 1.64 -8.02 -4.71
C VAL A 120 0.87 -8.12 -3.38
N SER A 121 -0.44 -8.31 -3.44
CA SER A 121 -1.33 -8.30 -2.27
C SER A 121 -1.00 -9.43 -1.28
N HIS A 122 -0.53 -10.58 -1.78
CA HIS A 122 -0.10 -11.70 -0.94
C HIS A 122 1.15 -11.33 -0.15
N GLU A 123 2.18 -10.80 -0.81
CA GLU A 123 3.40 -10.35 -0.14
C GLU A 123 3.13 -9.28 0.91
N ILE A 124 2.19 -8.36 0.65
CA ILE A 124 1.77 -7.34 1.62
C ILE A 124 1.14 -7.97 2.87
N LEU A 125 0.20 -8.89 2.68
CA LEU A 125 -0.47 -9.58 3.77
C LEU A 125 0.53 -10.40 4.61
N ASP A 126 1.46 -11.08 3.94
CA ASP A 126 2.47 -11.93 4.56
C ASP A 126 3.40 -11.15 5.48
N PHE A 127 4.10 -10.13 4.97
CA PHE A 127 5.05 -9.38 5.79
C PHE A 127 4.33 -8.61 6.90
N TYR A 128 3.11 -8.13 6.62
CA TYR A 128 2.35 -7.40 7.63
C TYR A 128 2.03 -8.29 8.82
N THR A 129 1.47 -9.48 8.57
CA THR A 129 1.06 -10.41 9.63
C THR A 129 2.24 -11.11 10.30
N SER A 130 3.30 -11.42 9.55
CA SER A 130 4.43 -12.24 10.04
C SER A 130 5.56 -11.41 10.65
N ASP A 131 5.81 -10.20 10.15
CA ASP A 131 7.01 -9.43 10.50
C ASP A 131 6.73 -8.07 11.13
N VAL A 132 5.57 -7.47 10.85
CA VAL A 132 5.20 -6.13 11.32
C VAL A 132 4.38 -6.21 12.60
N VAL A 133 3.21 -6.86 12.56
CA VAL A 133 2.31 -6.95 13.72
C VAL A 133 3.01 -7.53 14.94
N PRO A 134 3.77 -8.64 14.88
CA PRO A 134 4.43 -9.20 16.06
C PRO A 134 5.41 -8.23 16.71
N VAL A 135 6.07 -7.39 15.91
CA VAL A 135 7.06 -6.42 16.41
C VAL A 135 6.39 -5.20 17.03
N ILE A 136 5.45 -4.56 16.33
CA ILE A 136 4.82 -3.32 16.84
C ILE A 136 3.88 -3.56 18.03
N THR A 137 3.43 -4.81 18.21
CA THR A 137 2.58 -5.22 19.34
C THR A 137 3.36 -5.88 20.48
N ASN A 138 4.69 -6.03 20.34
CA ASN A 138 5.54 -6.61 21.37
C ASN A 138 5.65 -5.66 22.57
N ARG A 139 4.77 -5.88 23.55
CA ARG A 139 4.73 -5.12 24.79
C ARG A 139 5.29 -5.99 25.90
N MET A 140 6.50 -5.66 26.36
CA MET A 140 7.13 -6.35 27.47
C MET A 140 6.16 -6.47 28.65
N HIS A 141 6.07 -7.67 29.22
CA HIS A 141 5.24 -7.97 30.40
C HIS A 141 3.72 -7.86 30.21
N ARG A 142 3.20 -7.89 28.98
CA ARG A 142 1.75 -8.02 28.71
C ARG A 142 1.42 -9.34 28.02
N SER A 143 0.16 -9.76 28.15
CA SER A 143 -0.36 -10.91 27.39
C SER A 143 -0.24 -10.64 25.89
N THR A 144 0.16 -11.65 25.12
CA THR A 144 0.15 -11.61 23.65
C THR A 144 -1.25 -11.74 23.08
N ASP A 145 -2.24 -12.06 23.91
CA ASP A 145 -3.64 -12.19 23.56
C ASP A 145 -4.49 -11.43 24.59
N ASP A 146 -5.15 -10.37 24.13
CA ASP A 146 -6.07 -9.56 24.93
C ASP A 146 -7.54 -9.79 24.56
N ARG A 147 -7.81 -10.74 23.65
CA ARG A 147 -9.14 -11.12 23.14
C ARG A 147 -9.89 -10.02 22.39
N GLN A 148 -9.25 -8.91 22.05
CA GLN A 148 -9.84 -7.83 21.24
C GLN A 148 -9.72 -8.13 19.73
N TYR A 149 -10.13 -9.33 19.32
CA TYR A 149 -9.94 -9.83 17.94
C TYR A 149 -10.61 -8.97 16.88
N GLY A 150 -11.82 -8.46 17.18
CA GLY A 150 -12.56 -7.58 16.28
C GLY A 150 -11.83 -6.26 16.06
N SER A 151 -11.44 -5.58 17.15
CA SER A 151 -10.76 -4.30 17.07
C SER A 151 -9.38 -4.40 16.42
N ALA A 152 -8.62 -5.46 16.72
CA ALA A 152 -7.35 -5.73 16.08
C ALA A 152 -7.51 -5.92 14.57
N ALA A 153 -8.45 -6.77 14.12
CA ALA A 153 -8.68 -7.03 12.70
C ALA A 153 -9.16 -5.80 11.92
N VAL A 154 -9.94 -4.91 12.54
CA VAL A 154 -10.33 -3.62 11.93
C VAL A 154 -9.10 -2.74 11.72
N CYS A 155 -8.27 -2.55 12.75
CA CYS A 155 -7.03 -1.78 12.61
C CYS A 155 -6.07 -2.41 11.59
N ASP A 156 -5.98 -3.74 11.54
CA ASP A 156 -5.18 -4.47 10.56
C ASP A 156 -5.65 -4.19 9.13
N THR A 157 -6.96 -4.27 8.88
CA THR A 157 -7.56 -4.00 7.57
C THR A 157 -7.27 -2.56 7.11
N GLU A 158 -7.37 -1.59 8.02
CA GLU A 158 -7.08 -0.19 7.70
C GLU A 158 -5.59 0.05 7.41
N ALA A 159 -4.70 -0.58 8.19
CA ALA A 159 -3.25 -0.48 7.97
C ALA A 159 -2.85 -1.13 6.65
N LEU A 160 -3.36 -2.33 6.36
CA LEU A 160 -3.14 -3.05 5.11
C LEU A 160 -3.63 -2.25 3.90
N SER A 161 -4.82 -1.63 3.97
CA SER A 161 -5.33 -0.77 2.91
C SER A 161 -4.41 0.43 2.65
N ALA A 162 -3.91 1.08 3.71
CA ALA A 162 -3.00 2.22 3.58
C ALA A 162 -1.63 1.82 3.00
N ILE A 163 -1.06 0.70 3.46
CA ILE A 163 0.20 0.14 2.97
C ILE A 163 0.09 -0.28 1.51
N SER A 164 -0.98 -1.02 1.17
CA SER A 164 -1.27 -1.48 -0.18
C SER A 164 -1.35 -0.31 -1.16
N ARG A 165 -2.19 0.70 -0.86
CA ARG A 165 -2.30 1.89 -1.71
C ARG A 165 -0.97 2.59 -1.91
N ARG A 166 -0.14 2.72 -0.86
CA ARG A 166 1.20 3.32 -0.95
C ARG A 166 2.13 2.55 -1.88
N ILE A 167 2.08 1.22 -1.85
CA ILE A 167 2.94 0.35 -2.67
C ILE A 167 2.49 0.37 -4.13
N TYR A 168 1.19 0.19 -4.39
CA TYR A 168 0.64 0.24 -5.75
C TYR A 168 0.77 1.62 -6.39
N PHE A 169 0.86 2.70 -5.61
CA PHE A 169 1.14 4.03 -6.15
C PHE A 169 2.47 4.13 -6.91
N GLY A 170 3.37 3.15 -6.76
CA GLY A 170 4.56 3.00 -7.61
C GLY A 170 4.24 2.94 -9.11
N MET A 171 3.07 2.43 -9.51
CA MET A 171 2.70 2.40 -10.93
C MET A 171 2.53 3.80 -11.52
N PHE A 172 1.95 4.75 -10.76
CA PHE A 172 1.86 6.14 -11.18
C PHE A 172 3.24 6.80 -11.28
N VAL A 173 4.16 6.45 -10.37
CA VAL A 173 5.56 6.90 -10.44
C VAL A 173 6.23 6.40 -11.71
N SER A 174 5.99 5.14 -12.08
CA SER A 174 6.54 4.50 -13.27
C SER A 174 5.97 5.10 -14.55
N GLU A 175 4.65 5.28 -14.61
CA GLU A 175 3.99 5.90 -15.75
C GLU A 175 4.47 7.34 -15.97
N SER A 176 4.59 8.12 -14.89
CA SER A 176 5.13 9.48 -14.92
C SER A 176 6.55 9.53 -15.51
N LYS A 177 7.43 8.64 -15.03
CA LYS A 177 8.83 8.56 -15.51
C LYS A 177 8.92 8.06 -16.95
N PHE A 178 8.13 7.03 -17.30
CA PHE A 178 8.09 6.48 -18.65
C PHE A 178 7.68 7.55 -19.65
N ARG A 179 6.59 8.28 -19.39
CA ARG A 179 6.09 9.35 -20.26
C ARG A 179 7.07 10.51 -20.42
N ALA A 180 7.93 10.75 -19.43
CA ALA A 180 8.92 11.82 -19.48
C ALA A 180 10.12 11.50 -20.40
N ASP A 181 10.46 10.22 -20.56
CA ASP A 181 11.56 9.77 -21.45
C ASP A 181 11.35 8.31 -21.90
N PRO A 182 10.38 8.03 -22.80
CA PRO A 182 10.08 6.65 -23.22
C PRO A 182 11.30 5.94 -23.83
N GLY A 183 12.16 6.70 -24.51
CA GLY A 183 13.37 6.20 -25.17
C GLY A 183 14.36 5.53 -24.22
N ALA A 184 14.47 6.02 -22.97
CA ALA A 184 15.31 5.40 -21.96
C ALA A 184 14.77 4.04 -21.48
N PHE A 185 13.44 3.86 -21.44
CA PHE A 185 12.82 2.65 -20.89
C PHE A 185 12.59 1.54 -21.93
N ILE A 186 12.13 1.89 -23.14
CA ILE A 186 11.67 0.93 -24.16
C ILE A 186 12.69 -0.20 -24.43
N PRO A 187 14.00 0.06 -24.63
CA PRO A 187 14.97 -1.02 -24.88
C PRO A 187 15.06 -2.02 -23.73
N HIS A 188 14.94 -1.53 -22.49
CA HIS A 188 15.00 -2.37 -21.29
C HIS A 188 13.70 -3.12 -21.03
N ILE A 189 12.54 -2.56 -21.41
CA ILE A 189 11.26 -3.27 -21.39
C ILE A 189 11.29 -4.44 -22.38
N GLN A 190 11.69 -4.17 -23.63
CA GLN A 190 11.73 -5.18 -24.69
C GLN A 190 12.72 -6.31 -24.41
N SER A 191 13.88 -5.99 -23.81
CA SER A 191 14.86 -6.98 -23.38
C SER A 191 14.57 -7.60 -22.00
N ARG A 192 13.47 -7.19 -21.35
CA ARG A 192 13.08 -7.58 -19.98
C ARG A 192 14.21 -7.42 -18.94
N ASN A 193 15.01 -6.35 -19.07
CA ASN A 193 16.12 -6.07 -18.18
C ASN A 193 15.63 -5.35 -16.91
N THR A 194 15.26 -6.14 -15.91
CA THR A 194 14.71 -5.65 -14.63
C THR A 194 15.70 -4.79 -13.84
N GLU A 195 16.99 -5.12 -13.88
CA GLU A 195 18.03 -4.37 -13.19
C GLU A 195 18.20 -2.97 -13.78
N ALA A 196 18.23 -2.85 -15.12
CA ALA A 196 18.32 -1.57 -15.78
C ALA A 196 17.07 -0.71 -15.53
N LEU A 197 15.87 -1.30 -15.59
CA LEU A 197 14.62 -0.61 -15.26
C LEU A 197 14.63 -0.10 -13.82
N ALA A 198 15.05 -0.94 -12.85
CA ALA A 198 15.20 -0.54 -11.46
C ALA A 198 16.21 0.61 -11.28
N GLY A 199 17.29 0.62 -12.06
CA GLY A 199 18.29 1.69 -12.07
C GLY A 199 17.74 3.03 -12.55
N LEU A 200 16.84 3.04 -13.55
CA LEU A 200 16.23 4.25 -14.09
C LEU A 200 15.25 4.92 -13.11
N ILE A 201 14.59 4.12 -12.27
CA ILE A 201 13.58 4.60 -11.32
C ILE A 201 14.14 4.88 -9.93
N THR A 202 15.25 4.25 -9.54
CA THR A 202 15.79 4.34 -8.17
C THR A 202 16.66 5.59 -7.97
N LYS A 203 16.41 6.32 -6.88
CA LYS A 203 17.27 7.43 -6.44
C LYS A 203 17.61 7.23 -4.96
N PRO A 204 18.77 6.65 -4.63
CA PRO A 204 19.12 6.31 -3.23
C PRO A 204 19.05 7.50 -2.28
N ALA A 205 19.44 8.69 -2.74
CA ALA A 205 19.34 9.92 -1.94
C ALA A 205 17.89 10.28 -1.58
N VAL A 206 16.92 10.03 -2.46
CA VAL A 206 15.50 10.30 -2.21
C VAL A 206 14.94 9.31 -1.18
N GLU A 207 15.36 8.04 -1.24
CA GLU A 207 14.99 7.02 -0.25
C GLU A 207 15.51 7.37 1.15
N GLN A 208 16.75 7.82 1.26
CA GLN A 208 17.32 8.26 2.54
C GLN A 208 16.54 9.44 3.13
N VAL A 209 16.19 10.42 2.31
CA VAL A 209 15.36 11.57 2.75
C VAL A 209 13.95 11.12 3.16
N LEU A 210 13.37 10.13 2.47
CA LEU A 210 12.10 9.54 2.84
C LEU A 210 12.17 8.82 4.20
N LEU A 211 13.19 8.00 4.44
CA LEU A 211 13.36 7.28 5.71
C LEU A 211 13.54 8.24 6.89
N GLN A 212 14.34 9.30 6.71
CA GLN A 212 14.51 10.35 7.71
C GLN A 212 13.18 11.05 8.03
N ARG A 213 12.41 11.42 7.01
CA ARG A 213 11.11 12.09 7.18
C ARG A 213 10.09 11.21 7.87
N VAL A 214 9.99 9.95 7.46
CA VAL A 214 9.07 8.98 8.06
C VAL A 214 9.43 8.70 9.52
N GLY A 215 10.73 8.55 9.81
CA GLY A 215 11.24 8.47 11.19
C GLY A 215 10.76 9.67 12.00
N GLN A 216 11.09 10.89 11.57
CA GLN A 216 10.68 12.12 12.25
C GLN A 216 9.16 12.22 12.49
N LYS A 217 8.33 11.79 11.52
CA LYS A 217 6.87 11.73 11.71
C LYS A 217 6.49 10.76 12.82
N ALA A 218 7.04 9.55 12.83
CA ALA A 218 6.81 8.57 13.89
C ALA A 218 7.34 9.04 15.26
N GLU A 219 8.47 9.74 15.28
CA GLU A 219 9.03 10.42 16.47
C GLU A 219 8.05 11.41 17.10
N VAL A 220 7.31 12.15 16.29
CA VAL A 220 6.38 13.19 16.72
C VAL A 220 5.02 12.59 17.07
N TYR A 221 4.44 11.79 16.19
CA TYR A 221 3.09 11.23 16.37
C TYR A 221 3.04 10.11 17.41
N GLY A 222 4.16 9.40 17.61
CA GLY A 222 4.29 8.32 18.60
C GLY A 222 4.45 8.81 20.04
N GLN A 223 4.52 10.12 20.28
CA GLN A 223 4.69 10.67 21.62
C GLN A 223 3.44 10.47 22.48
N ASN A 224 3.66 10.21 23.77
CA ASN A 224 2.64 10.38 24.78
C ASN A 224 2.72 11.78 25.36
N LEU A 225 1.54 12.43 25.41
CA LEU A 225 1.41 13.80 25.91
C LEU A 225 0.92 13.86 27.36
N ASP A 226 1.06 12.78 28.12
CA ASP A 226 0.71 12.79 29.55
C ASP A 226 1.91 13.27 30.38
N PRO A 227 1.72 14.18 31.36
CA PRO A 227 2.79 14.69 32.25
C PRO A 227 3.69 13.62 32.86
N VAL A 228 3.16 12.41 33.06
CA VAL A 228 3.86 11.28 33.69
C VAL A 228 4.70 10.47 32.69
N THR A 229 4.34 10.45 31.41
CA THR A 229 4.99 9.62 30.37
C THR A 229 5.68 10.44 29.29
N HIS A 230 5.45 11.76 29.27
CA HIS A 230 6.10 12.73 28.40
C HIS A 230 7.63 12.58 28.45
N GLY A 231 8.24 12.50 27.26
CA GLY A 231 9.70 12.43 27.12
C GLY A 231 10.31 11.05 27.37
N ASN A 232 9.55 10.05 27.82
CA ASN A 232 10.06 8.69 27.96
C ASN A 232 9.98 7.93 26.63
N ALA A 233 11.11 7.74 25.96
CA ALA A 233 11.21 7.02 24.68
C ALA A 233 10.69 5.57 24.76
N ASN A 234 10.80 4.93 25.92
CA ASN A 234 10.34 3.55 26.12
C ASN A 234 8.81 3.45 26.29
N LEU A 235 8.13 4.58 26.52
CA LEU A 235 6.68 4.65 26.68
C LEU A 235 6.01 5.28 25.46
N ARG A 236 6.62 5.24 24.28
CA ARG A 236 5.98 5.71 23.04
C ARG A 236 4.87 4.79 22.58
N LYS A 237 3.90 5.34 21.85
CA LYS A 237 2.81 4.57 21.20
C LYS A 237 3.36 3.61 20.16
N ILE A 238 4.38 4.06 19.42
CA ILE A 238 5.11 3.26 18.43
C ILE A 238 6.57 3.70 18.41
N GLN A 239 7.49 2.78 18.15
CA GLN A 239 8.90 3.10 17.99
C GLN A 239 9.17 3.54 16.55
N SER A 240 9.88 4.65 16.35
CA SER A 240 10.17 5.16 15.00
C SER A 240 11.01 4.19 14.19
N GLN A 241 11.95 3.50 14.85
CA GLN A 241 12.77 2.45 14.25
C GLN A 241 11.95 1.32 13.65
N ASP A 242 10.80 0.97 14.24
CA ASP A 242 9.91 -0.06 13.67
C ASP A 242 9.25 0.43 12.38
N ILE A 243 8.88 1.73 12.31
CA ILE A 243 8.36 2.35 11.09
C ILE A 243 9.45 2.48 10.03
N VAL A 244 10.65 2.93 10.39
CA VAL A 244 11.79 3.05 9.46
C VAL A 244 12.13 1.68 8.89
N ARG A 245 12.18 0.64 9.73
CA ARG A 245 12.36 -0.75 9.33
C ARG A 245 11.28 -1.21 8.35
N LEU A 246 9.99 -0.98 8.68
CA LEU A 246 8.87 -1.30 7.79
C LEU A 246 9.06 -0.69 6.40
N TYR A 247 9.46 0.58 6.33
CA TYR A 247 9.70 1.25 5.06
C TYR A 247 10.91 0.70 4.31
N GLN A 248 12.02 0.51 5.02
CA GLN A 248 13.29 0.10 4.43
C GLN A 248 13.27 -1.34 3.93
N GLU A 249 12.69 -2.26 4.71
CA GLU A 249 12.73 -3.70 4.44
C GLU A 249 11.57 -4.17 3.56
N TYR A 250 10.40 -3.51 3.63
CA TYR A 250 9.19 -4.02 2.97
C TYR A 250 8.56 -3.02 1.99
N ILE A 251 8.18 -1.81 2.43
CA ILE A 251 7.41 -0.89 1.57
C ILE A 251 8.24 -0.41 0.37
N ILE A 252 9.48 0.07 0.58
CA ILE A 252 10.33 0.56 -0.52
C ILE A 252 10.67 -0.57 -1.50
N PRO A 253 11.18 -1.74 -1.06
CA PRO A 253 11.50 -2.84 -1.97
C PRO A 253 10.28 -3.32 -2.76
N LEU A 254 9.12 -3.47 -2.12
CA LEU A 254 7.92 -3.94 -2.81
C LEU A 254 7.34 -2.88 -3.75
N THR A 255 7.45 -1.59 -3.41
CA THR A 255 7.13 -0.50 -4.34
C THR A 255 8.00 -0.58 -5.60
N LYS A 256 9.32 -0.80 -5.45
CA LYS A 256 10.22 -0.97 -6.61
C LYS A 256 9.85 -2.17 -7.47
N LYS A 257 9.46 -3.28 -6.83
CA LYS A 257 8.95 -4.47 -7.55
C LYS A 257 7.74 -4.11 -8.40
N VAL A 258 6.74 -3.44 -7.82
CA VAL A 258 5.54 -2.95 -8.52
C VAL A 258 5.92 -2.01 -9.67
N GLU A 259 6.85 -1.08 -9.44
CA GLU A 259 7.33 -0.15 -10.48
C GLU A 259 7.91 -0.90 -11.69
N VAL A 260 8.79 -1.88 -11.44
CA VAL A 260 9.41 -2.69 -12.50
C VAL A 260 8.41 -3.61 -13.19
N ASP A 261 7.57 -4.32 -12.43
CA ASP A 261 6.58 -5.24 -12.99
C ASP A 261 5.61 -4.49 -13.91
N TYR A 262 5.16 -3.30 -13.51
CA TYR A 262 4.33 -2.43 -14.35
C TYR A 262 5.04 -2.03 -15.65
N LEU A 263 6.31 -1.61 -15.57
CA LEU A 263 7.09 -1.23 -16.75
C LEU A 263 7.28 -2.39 -17.73
N LEU A 264 7.40 -3.62 -17.24
CA LEU A 264 7.56 -4.81 -18.09
C LEU A 264 6.33 -5.10 -18.95
N GLU A 265 5.13 -4.70 -18.51
CA GLU A 265 3.87 -4.88 -19.23
C GLU A 265 3.47 -3.60 -20.00
N ARG A 266 4.23 -2.51 -19.86
CA ARG A 266 3.85 -1.17 -20.36
C ARG A 266 3.74 -1.07 -21.88
N LEU A 267 4.30 -2.00 -22.63
CA LEU A 267 4.25 -2.04 -24.10
C LEU A 267 3.31 -3.11 -24.64
N ASP A 268 2.67 -3.90 -23.76
CA ASP A 268 1.85 -5.03 -24.17
C ASP A 268 0.62 -4.56 -24.95
N GLY A 269 0.35 -5.17 -26.09
CA GLY A 269 -0.77 -4.79 -26.97
C GLY A 269 -0.52 -3.56 -27.85
N LEU A 270 0.62 -2.87 -27.72
CA LEU A 270 1.00 -1.78 -28.63
C LEU A 270 1.61 -2.32 -29.93
N SER A 271 1.32 -1.66 -31.06
CA SER A 271 1.96 -1.97 -32.33
C SER A 271 3.39 -1.40 -32.39
N GLN A 272 4.21 -1.89 -33.31
CA GLN A 272 5.56 -1.35 -33.52
C GLN A 272 5.54 0.12 -33.98
N GLU A 273 4.46 0.56 -34.61
CA GLU A 273 4.30 1.97 -35.00
C GLU A 273 3.98 2.83 -33.77
N ASP A 274 3.09 2.37 -32.89
CA ASP A 274 2.77 3.07 -31.63
C ASP A 274 4.01 3.21 -30.75
N ILE A 275 4.82 2.15 -30.62
CA ILE A 275 6.06 2.17 -29.85
C ILE A 275 7.06 3.20 -30.43
N LYS A 276 7.17 3.31 -31.76
CA LYS A 276 8.03 4.33 -32.38
C LYS A 276 7.52 5.73 -32.11
N GLN A 277 6.20 5.94 -32.14
CA GLN A 277 5.61 7.26 -31.86
C GLN A 277 5.90 7.72 -30.43
N LEU A 278 5.91 6.80 -29.45
CA LEU A 278 6.28 7.11 -28.05
C LEU A 278 7.71 7.67 -27.91
N VAL A 279 8.64 7.28 -28.77
CA VAL A 279 10.03 7.79 -28.71
C VAL A 279 10.13 9.23 -29.25
N HIS A 280 9.17 9.64 -30.08
CA HIS A 280 9.18 10.93 -30.78
C HIS A 280 8.19 11.95 -30.21
N SER A 281 7.38 11.56 -29.21
CA SER A 281 6.44 12.40 -28.46
C SER A 281 7.12 13.06 -27.27
#